data_AF-A0A955RSU7-F1
#
_entry.id   AF-A0A955RSU7-F1
#
_cell.length_a   1.000
_cell.length_b   1.000
_cell.length_c   1.000
_cell.angle_alpha   90.00
_cell.angle_beta   90.00
_cell.angle_gamma   90.00
#
_symmetry.space_group_name_H-M   'P 1'
#
loop_
_entity.id
_entity.type
_entity.pdbx_description
1 polymer ?
#
loop_
_entity_poly.entity_id
_entity_poly.type
_entity_poly.pdbx_seq_one_letter_code
_entity_poly.pdbx_strand_id
1 'polypeptide(L)'
;MKTSSDPIKNLNWKESFSVAMKGFSFAFAQEASVRRAVISALILIGITLAMGAGFIESLVVIIMWTQVVIFELFNTSVEKVLDYTCEHKFHPLVKYSKDTLAAAVFVCSLLGSLIFIAILVRHIVGIL
;
A
#
# COMPACT_ATOMS: atom_id res chain seq x y z
N MET A 1 37.03 -0.31 -16.62
CA MET A 1 35.64 -0.79 -16.42
C MET A 1 34.71 0.41 -16.63
N LYS A 2 33.89 0.42 -17.69
CA LYS A 2 32.86 1.46 -17.85
C LYS A 2 31.93 1.36 -16.65
N THR A 3 31.83 2.43 -15.86
CA THR A 3 30.76 2.59 -14.88
C THR A 3 29.44 2.36 -15.61
N SER A 4 28.72 1.31 -15.26
CA SER A 4 27.33 1.16 -15.70
C SER A 4 26.61 2.44 -15.29
N SER A 5 26.19 3.23 -16.28
CA SER A 5 25.32 4.37 -16.04
C SER A 5 23.99 3.80 -15.56
N ASP A 6 23.85 3.61 -14.25
CA ASP A 6 22.58 3.22 -13.66
C ASP A 6 21.54 4.22 -14.15
N PRO A 7 20.52 3.80 -14.93
CA PRO A 7 19.57 4.71 -15.55
C PRO A 7 18.76 5.52 -14.52
N ILE A 8 18.91 5.22 -13.23
CA ILE A 8 18.26 5.90 -12.10
C ILE A 8 19.11 7.06 -11.54
N LYS A 9 20.43 7.06 -11.77
CA LYS A 9 21.32 8.14 -11.34
C LYS A 9 21.17 9.33 -12.31
N ASN A 10 20.54 10.42 -11.84
CA ASN A 10 20.30 11.71 -12.54
C ASN A 10 19.00 11.82 -13.36
N LEU A 11 17.91 11.24 -12.88
CA LEU A 11 16.58 11.46 -13.47
C LEU A 11 16.06 12.88 -13.16
N ASN A 12 15.46 13.53 -14.15
CA ASN A 12 14.63 14.71 -13.90
C ASN A 12 13.29 14.31 -13.24
N TRP A 13 12.50 15.29 -12.81
CA TRP A 13 11.25 15.03 -12.09
C TRP A 13 10.21 14.24 -12.93
N LYS A 14 10.15 14.47 -14.24
CA LYS A 14 9.24 13.75 -15.15
C LYS A 14 9.65 12.29 -15.31
N GLU A 15 10.94 12.05 -15.42
CA GLU A 15 11.49 10.69 -15.52
C GLU A 15 11.31 9.94 -14.20
N SER A 16 11.54 10.60 -13.06
CA SER A 16 11.30 10.03 -11.73
C SER A 16 9.82 9.64 -11.54
N PHE A 17 8.90 10.52 -11.95
CA PHE A 17 7.46 10.22 -11.94
C PHE A 17 7.11 9.05 -12.87
N SER A 18 7.69 9.00 -14.07
CA SER A 18 7.49 7.88 -15.00
C SER A 18 7.98 6.55 -14.42
N VAL A 19 9.14 6.54 -13.76
CA VAL A 19 9.67 5.34 -13.08
C VAL A 19 8.74 4.89 -11.95
N ALA A 20 8.29 5.82 -11.10
CA ALA A 20 7.34 5.51 -10.03
C ALA A 20 6.02 4.94 -10.56
N MET A 21 5.45 5.55 -11.60
CA MET A 21 4.21 5.08 -12.23
C MET A 21 4.37 3.69 -12.85
N LYS A 22 5.49 3.42 -13.54
CA LYS A 22 5.77 2.07 -14.07
C LYS A 22 5.87 1.04 -12.95
N GLY A 23 6.54 1.38 -11.85
CA GLY A 23 6.64 0.52 -10.67
C GLY A 23 5.27 0.21 -10.05
N PHE A 24 4.43 1.24 -9.88
CA PHE A 24 3.07 1.09 -9.38
C PHE A 24 2.21 0.23 -10.31
N SER A 25 2.20 0.52 -11.61
CA SER A 25 1.43 -0.25 -12.60
C SER A 25 1.85 -1.71 -12.65
N PHE A 26 3.16 -1.99 -12.53
CA PHE A 26 3.67 -3.36 -12.45
C PHE A 26 3.18 -4.10 -11.20
N ALA A 27 3.27 -3.46 -10.03
CA ALA A 27 2.79 -4.05 -8.78
C ALA A 27 1.28 -4.29 -8.80
N PHE A 28 0.51 -3.33 -9.33
CA PHE A 28 -0.94 -3.46 -9.50
C PHE A 28 -1.32 -4.57 -10.49
N ALA A 29 -0.57 -4.74 -11.59
CA ALA A 29 -0.85 -5.79 -12.56
C ALA A 29 -0.54 -7.19 -12.02
N GLN A 30 0.59 -7.38 -11.33
CA GLN A 30 0.98 -8.69 -10.83
C GLN A 30 0.27 -9.10 -9.54
N GLU A 31 0.17 -8.21 -8.55
CA GLU A 31 -0.23 -8.61 -7.21
C GLU A 31 -1.72 -8.36 -6.96
N ALA A 32 -2.44 -9.44 -6.70
CA ALA A 32 -3.85 -9.34 -6.35
C ALA A 32 -4.07 -8.60 -5.01
N SER A 33 -3.11 -8.66 -4.07
CA SER A 33 -3.18 -7.95 -2.79
C SER A 33 -3.12 -6.44 -2.98
N VAL A 34 -2.18 -5.94 -3.78
CA VAL A 34 -2.05 -4.53 -4.16
C VAL A 34 -3.34 -4.03 -4.83
N ARG A 35 -3.91 -4.79 -5.77
CA ARG A 35 -5.20 -4.42 -6.39
C ARG A 35 -6.32 -4.30 -5.38
N ARG A 36 -6.46 -5.28 -4.48
CA ARG A 36 -7.48 -5.25 -3.43
C ARG A 36 -7.30 -4.03 -2.53
N ALA A 37 -6.08 -3.74 -2.09
CA ALA A 37 -5.79 -2.58 -1.25
C ALA A 37 -6.17 -1.27 -1.94
N VAL A 38 -5.82 -1.08 -3.22
CA VAL A 38 -6.17 0.12 -3.99
C VAL A 38 -7.68 0.24 -4.18
N ILE A 39 -8.37 -0.85 -4.54
CA ILE A 39 -9.82 -0.85 -4.72
C ILE A 39 -10.52 -0.54 -3.40
N SER A 40 -10.11 -1.18 -2.30
CA SER A 40 -10.64 -0.91 -0.96
C SER A 40 -10.43 0.54 -0.54
N ALA A 41 -9.24 1.10 -0.80
CA ALA A 41 -8.95 2.50 -0.53
C ALA A 41 -9.89 3.44 -1.28
N LEU A 42 -10.08 3.21 -2.59
CA LEU A 42 -10.99 4.02 -3.41
C LEU A 42 -12.44 3.93 -2.93
N ILE A 43 -12.91 2.73 -2.58
CA ILE A 43 -14.26 2.52 -2.07
C ILE A 43 -14.47 3.28 -0.75
N LEU A 44 -13.52 3.16 0.19
CA LEU A 44 -13.70 3.70 1.54
C LEU A 44 -13.51 5.21 1.59
N ILE A 45 -12.62 5.76 0.77
CA ILE A 45 -12.55 7.20 0.53
C ILE A 45 -13.85 7.68 -0.13
N GLY A 46 -14.35 6.97 -1.14
CA GLY A 46 -15.62 7.29 -1.81
C GLY A 46 -16.81 7.32 -0.86
N ILE A 47 -16.94 6.32 0.02
CA ILE A 47 -17.97 6.27 1.05
C ILE A 47 -17.84 7.46 2.01
N THR A 48 -16.63 7.76 2.48
CA THR A 48 -16.38 8.88 3.40
C THR A 48 -16.80 10.22 2.79
N LEU A 49 -16.48 10.45 1.52
CA LEU A 49 -16.89 11.65 0.80
C LEU A 49 -18.40 11.69 0.55
N ALA A 50 -19.02 10.55 0.20
CA ALA A 50 -20.46 10.45 -0.04
C ALA A 50 -21.29 10.69 1.22
N MET A 51 -20.75 10.36 2.40
CA MET A 51 -21.38 10.67 3.68
C MET A 51 -21.27 12.16 4.05
N GLY A 52 -20.43 12.95 3.37
CA GLY A 52 -20.18 14.33 3.78
C GLY A 52 -19.44 14.43 5.12
N ALA A 53 -18.53 13.48 5.37
CA ALA A 53 -17.67 13.51 6.55
C ALA A 53 -16.84 14.81 6.61
N GLY A 54 -16.48 15.23 7.82
CA GLY A 54 -15.71 16.45 8.03
C GLY A 54 -14.34 16.41 7.33
N PHE A 55 -13.73 17.59 7.15
CA PHE A 55 -12.42 17.71 6.51
C PHE A 55 -11.36 16.83 7.19
N ILE A 56 -11.30 16.84 8.52
CA ILE A 56 -10.34 16.04 9.29
C ILE A 56 -10.59 14.55 9.12
N GLU A 57 -11.85 14.09 9.16
CA GLU A 57 -12.19 12.68 8.99
C GLU A 57 -11.82 12.18 7.59
N SER A 58 -12.12 12.98 6.57
CA SER A 58 -11.75 12.68 5.20
C SER A 58 -10.24 12.55 5.05
N LEU A 59 -9.45 13.45 5.64
CA LEU A 59 -7.99 13.35 5.65
C LEU A 59 -7.50 12.10 6.37
N VAL A 60 -8.07 11.78 7.54
CA VAL A 60 -7.70 10.58 8.31
C VAL A 60 -7.96 9.32 7.48
N VAL A 61 -9.12 9.20 6.83
CA VAL A 61 -9.44 8.06 5.96
C VAL A 61 -8.48 7.98 4.77
N ILE A 62 -8.21 9.10 4.09
CA ILE A 62 -7.27 9.15 2.96
C ILE A 62 -5.90 8.67 3.41
N ILE A 63 -5.38 9.16 4.54
CA ILE A 63 -4.06 8.78 5.05
C ILE A 63 -4.04 7.29 5.41
N MET A 64 -5.02 6.80 6.15
CA MET A 64 -5.07 5.41 6.61
C MET A 64 -5.10 4.42 5.44
N TRP A 65 -5.94 4.66 4.44
CA TRP A 65 -6.04 3.75 3.30
C TRP A 65 -4.88 3.89 2.31
N THR A 66 -4.32 5.09 2.16
CA THR A 66 -3.08 5.28 1.39
C THR A 66 -1.92 4.53 2.04
N GLN A 67 -1.82 4.56 3.38
CA GLN A 67 -0.79 3.83 4.12
C GLN A 67 -0.89 2.32 3.89
N VAL A 68 -2.11 1.75 3.86
CA VAL A 68 -2.30 0.32 3.55
C VAL A 68 -1.76 -0.02 2.15
N VAL A 69 -2.02 0.81 1.15
CA VAL A 69 -1.45 0.63 -0.21
C VAL A 69 0.07 0.71 -0.20
N ILE A 70 0.66 1.64 0.56
CA ILE A 70 2.12 1.75 0.71
C ILE A 70 2.71 0.47 1.31
N PHE A 71 2.10 -0.07 2.38
CA PHE A 71 2.59 -1.31 3.01
C PHE A 71 2.45 -2.53 2.10
N GLU A 72 1.41 -2.61 1.27
CA GLU A 72 1.31 -3.69 0.27
C GLU A 72 2.38 -3.58 -0.82
N LEU A 73 2.65 -2.37 -1.32
CA LEU A 73 3.75 -2.16 -2.27
C LEU A 73 5.11 -2.53 -1.65
N PHE A 74 5.31 -2.20 -0.38
CA PHE A 74 6.51 -2.59 0.37
C PHE A 74 6.59 -4.11 0.53
N ASN A 75 5.50 -4.77 0.93
CA ASN A 75 5.42 -6.22 1.03
C ASN A 75 5.80 -6.89 -0.29
N THR A 76 5.16 -6.50 -1.39
CA THR A 76 5.47 -6.99 -2.74
C THR A 76 6.93 -6.79 -3.13
N SER A 77 7.50 -5.62 -2.83
CA SER A 77 8.90 -5.33 -3.16
C SER A 77 9.84 -6.26 -2.41
N VAL A 78 9.62 -6.47 -1.11
CA VAL A 78 10.49 -7.33 -0.30
C VAL A 78 10.28 -8.80 -0.67
N GLU A 79 9.05 -9.24 -0.92
CA GLU A 79 8.75 -10.59 -1.41
C GLU A 79 9.54 -10.92 -2.68
N LYS A 80 9.55 -10.01 -3.66
CA LYS A 80 10.31 -10.19 -4.92
C LYS A 80 11.82 -10.27 -4.70
N VAL A 81 12.36 -9.46 -3.78
CA VAL A 81 13.78 -9.54 -3.41
C VAL A 81 14.10 -10.86 -2.72
N LEU A 82 13.26 -11.33 -1.81
CA LEU A 82 13.44 -12.61 -1.12
C LEU A 82 13.35 -13.79 -2.09
N ASP A 83 12.39 -13.76 -3.02
CA ASP A 83 12.23 -14.81 -4.03
C ASP A 83 13.43 -14.90 -4.97
N TYR A 84 13.97 -13.74 -5.38
CA TYR A 84 15.20 -13.69 -6.15
C TYR A 84 16.40 -14.21 -5.35
N THR A 85 16.56 -13.76 -4.10
CA THR A 85 17.72 -14.12 -3.24
C THR A 85 17.78 -15.61 -2.95
N CYS A 86 16.62 -16.27 -2.85
CA CYS A 86 16.54 -17.70 -2.56
C CYS A 86 16.38 -18.57 -3.80
N GLU A 87 16.57 -18.04 -5.01
CA GLU A 87 16.41 -18.78 -6.27
C GLU A 87 15.05 -19.51 -6.36
N HIS A 88 13.99 -18.89 -5.83
CA HIS A 88 12.65 -19.49 -5.72
C HIS A 88 12.59 -20.82 -4.92
N LYS A 89 13.60 -21.12 -4.09
CA LYS A 89 13.62 -22.29 -3.20
C LYS A 89 13.04 -21.93 -1.82
N PHE A 90 12.44 -22.93 -1.18
CA PHE A 90 11.91 -22.77 0.17
C PHE A 90 13.03 -22.62 1.21
N HIS A 91 13.00 -21.53 1.98
CA HIS A 91 13.84 -21.33 3.16
C HIS A 91 13.00 -20.91 4.37
N PRO A 92 13.18 -21.53 5.55
CA PRO A 92 12.42 -21.19 6.75
C PRO A 92 12.49 -19.70 7.13
N LEU A 93 13.66 -19.07 6.96
CA LEU A 93 13.84 -17.63 7.23
C LEU A 93 13.07 -16.75 6.25
N VAL A 94 13.03 -17.10 4.96
CA VAL A 94 12.23 -16.37 3.96
C VAL A 94 10.75 -16.48 4.28
N LYS A 95 10.29 -17.68 4.65
CA LYS A 95 8.90 -17.86 5.09
C LYS A 95 8.59 -16.92 6.26
N TYR A 96 9.42 -16.91 7.30
CA TYR A 96 9.22 -16.04 8.45
C TYR A 96 9.21 -14.55 8.07
N SER A 97 10.10 -14.11 7.18
CA SER A 97 10.12 -12.73 6.67
C SER A 97 8.83 -12.38 5.92
N LYS A 98 8.37 -13.25 5.01
CA LYS A 98 7.11 -13.05 4.27
C LYS A 98 5.90 -13.01 5.20
N ASP A 99 5.81 -13.94 6.15
CA ASP A 99 4.74 -14.00 7.14
C ASP A 99 4.70 -12.71 7.99
N THR A 100 5.88 -12.18 8.35
CA THR A 100 5.99 -10.93 9.13
C THR A 100 5.58 -9.70 8.33
N LEU A 101 5.92 -9.63 7.05
CA LEU A 101 5.47 -8.54 6.16
C LEU A 101 3.95 -8.58 5.95
N ALA A 102 3.39 -9.77 5.73
CA ALA A 102 1.94 -9.95 5.66
C ALA A 102 1.24 -9.53 6.96
N ALA A 103 1.84 -9.86 8.13
CA ALA A 103 1.33 -9.41 9.42
C ALA A 103 1.37 -7.88 9.57
N ALA A 104 2.39 -7.20 9.05
CA ALA A 104 2.46 -5.74 9.08
C ALA A 104 1.32 -5.08 8.28
N VAL A 105 1.03 -5.61 7.08
CA VAL A 105 -0.13 -5.16 6.28
C VAL A 105 -1.44 -5.43 7.00
N PHE A 106 -1.58 -6.60 7.64
CA PHE A 106 -2.76 -6.96 8.42
C PHE A 106 -3.00 -5.98 9.57
N VAL A 107 -1.97 -5.67 10.36
CA VAL A 107 -2.09 -4.71 11.49
C VAL A 107 -2.45 -3.32 10.98
N CYS A 108 -1.83 -2.87 9.87
CA CYS A 108 -2.12 -1.57 9.27
C CYS A 108 -3.58 -1.48 8.77
N SER A 109 -4.05 -2.51 8.07
CA SER A 109 -5.43 -2.55 7.55
C SER A 109 -6.47 -2.72 8.65
N LEU A 110 -6.15 -3.45 9.72
CA LEU A 110 -6.99 -3.55 10.91
C LEU A 110 -7.17 -2.19 11.59
N LEU A 111 -6.09 -1.45 11.82
CA LEU A 111 -6.16 -0.10 12.39
C LEU A 111 -7.00 0.85 11.51
N GLY A 112 -6.76 0.83 10.19
CA GLY A 112 -7.54 1.63 9.23
C GLY A 112 -9.02 1.29 9.26
N SER A 113 -9.35 0.00 9.38
CA SER A 113 -10.74 -0.47 9.47
C SER A 113 -11.40 -0.02 10.77
N LEU A 114 -10.71 -0.11 11.91
CA LEU A 114 -11.24 0.34 13.21
C LEU A 114 -11.52 1.85 13.21
N ILE A 115 -10.61 2.66 12.66
CA ILE A 115 -10.80 4.11 12.55
C ILE A 115 -11.97 4.44 11.62
N PHE A 116 -12.06 3.78 10.47
CA PHE A 116 -13.17 3.98 9.53
C PHE A 116 -14.51 3.60 10.17
N ILE A 117 -14.59 2.47 10.89
CA ILE A 117 -15.80 2.06 11.61
C ILE A 117 -16.17 3.09 12.68
N ALA A 118 -15.20 3.64 13.42
CA ALA A 118 -15.45 4.68 14.41
C ALA A 118 -16.06 5.94 13.78
N ILE A 119 -15.52 6.40 12.65
CA ILE A 119 -16.06 7.53 11.87
C ILE A 119 -17.47 7.21 11.35
N LEU A 120 -17.67 6.00 10.83
CA LEU A 120 -18.96 5.54 10.31
C LEU A 120 -20.04 5.53 11.39
N VAL A 121 -19.72 4.99 12.57
CA VAL A 121 -20.63 4.98 13.73
C VAL A 121 -20.94 6.39 14.19
N ARG A 122 -19.93 7.26 14.30
CA ARG A 122 -20.12 8.67 14.68
C ARG A 122 -21.11 9.37 13.74
N HIS A 123 -20.96 9.18 12.44
CA HIS A 123 -21.81 9.78 11.43
C HIS A 123 -23.24 9.21 11.42
N ILE A 124 -23.41 7.89 11.59
CA ILE A 124 -24.73 7.24 11.60
C ILE A 124 -25.51 7.57 12.89
N VAL A 125 -24.85 7.55 14.04
CA VAL A 125 -25.49 7.76 15.34
C VAL A 125 -25.64 9.25 15.67
N GLY A 126 -24.97 10.14 14.93
CA GLY A 126 -25.06 11.60 15.12
C GLY A 126 -24.39 12.07 16.42
N ILE A 127 -23.41 11.34 16.93
CA ILE A 127 -22.71 11.69 18.17
C ILE A 127 -21.60 12.71 17.82
N LEU A 128 -21.61 13.84 18.54
CA LEU A 128 -20.84 15.09 18.36
C LEU A 128 -19.44 14.92 17.73
#